data_AF-A0A2D8EW66-F1
#
_entry.id   AF-A0A2D8EW66-F1
#
_cell.length_a   1.000
_cell.length_b   1.000
_cell.length_c   1.000
_cell.angle_alpha   90.00
_cell.angle_beta   90.00
_cell.angle_gamma   90.00
#
_symmetry.space_group_name_H-M   'P 1'
#
loop_
_entity.id
_entity.type
_entity.pdbx_description
1 polymer ?
#
loop_
_entity_poly.entity_id
_entity_poly.type
_entity_poly.pdbx_seq_one_letter_code
_entity_poly.pdbx_strand_id
1 'polypeptide(L)'
;MSHQYMDKSELKTFLGMSGTAQDNNLDFALDAASAAIDDFCGRVFYKTDVQDRFYDCEFTDFVMVDDIATTTNLVVKTLNSDGTDHETLTLNTDFYLYPHNAANLDPKMPFDKIVMAIEVSGKVLPTKYPRGLKVTASFGFPVQSGSETVPAAIQQATLIQAARFFQRKNSPMGFSGNPETGNAPVIFLSELDPDVKTLCKKFKKKTVTLSAGRPFVGITQVNRNRIYGA
;
A
#
# COMPACT_ATOMS: atom_id res chain seq x y z
N MET A 1 12.73 -3.96 5.18
CA MET A 1 13.26 -3.51 3.88
C MET A 1 13.06 -2.00 3.86
N SER A 2 14.09 -1.21 3.60
CA SER A 2 13.94 0.24 3.42
C SER A 2 13.39 0.49 2.01
N HIS A 3 12.40 1.36 1.88
CA HIS A 3 11.86 1.81 0.60
C HIS A 3 11.54 3.30 0.69
N GLN A 4 11.86 4.03 -0.37
CA GLN A 4 11.69 5.47 -0.48
C GLN A 4 10.80 5.78 -1.67
N TYR A 5 9.83 6.67 -1.48
CA TYR A 5 8.95 7.11 -2.56
C TYR A 5 9.46 8.30 -3.36
N MET A 6 10.52 8.93 -2.88
CA MET A 6 11.19 10.09 -3.48
C MET A 6 12.68 9.95 -3.28
N ASP A 7 13.46 10.48 -4.23
CA ASP A 7 14.90 10.45 -4.14
C ASP A 7 15.45 11.53 -3.21
N LYS A 8 16.61 11.24 -2.61
CA LYS A 8 17.33 12.21 -1.76
C LYS A 8 17.64 13.53 -2.49
N SER A 9 17.90 13.48 -3.79
CA SER A 9 18.17 14.67 -4.62
C SER A 9 16.94 15.59 -4.70
N GLU A 10 15.74 15.01 -4.79
CA GLU A 10 14.48 15.74 -4.82
C GLU A 10 14.19 16.38 -3.46
N LEU A 11 14.46 15.66 -2.37
CA LEU A 11 14.36 16.23 -1.03
C LEU A 11 15.36 17.37 -0.80
N LYS A 12 16.59 17.26 -1.34
CA LYS A 12 17.56 18.37 -1.27
C LYS A 12 17.07 19.61 -2.00
N THR A 13 16.52 19.44 -3.20
CA THR A 13 15.90 20.51 -3.97
C THR A 13 14.73 21.13 -3.19
N PHE A 14 13.87 20.30 -2.59
CA PHE A 14 12.74 20.76 -1.77
C PHE A 14 13.17 21.59 -0.55
N LEU A 15 14.28 21.22 0.09
CA LEU A 15 14.85 21.93 1.24
C LEU A 15 15.74 23.13 0.85
N GLY A 16 16.04 23.32 -0.44
CA GLY A 16 16.98 24.34 -0.90
C GLY A 16 18.42 24.11 -0.45
N MET A 17 18.83 22.85 -0.26
CA MET A 17 20.16 22.47 0.24
C MET A 17 21.04 21.83 -0.85
N SER A 18 22.36 21.84 -0.63
CA SER A 18 23.35 21.21 -1.51
C SER A 18 24.45 20.49 -0.71
N GLY A 19 25.32 19.76 -1.41
CA GLY A 19 26.39 18.96 -0.78
C GLY A 19 25.92 17.57 -0.30
N THR A 20 26.79 16.87 0.43
CA THR A 20 26.61 15.45 0.79
C THR A 20 26.65 15.16 2.30
N ALA A 21 26.93 16.17 3.13
CA ALA A 21 27.16 16.00 4.56
C ALA A 21 25.95 15.48 5.35
N GLN A 22 24.74 15.60 4.79
CA GLN A 22 23.49 15.22 5.45
C GLN A 22 22.79 14.04 4.77
N ASP A 23 23.40 13.40 3.77
CA ASP A 23 22.73 12.43 2.90
C ASP A 23 22.15 11.26 3.69
N ASN A 24 22.91 10.73 4.64
CA ASN A 24 22.43 9.65 5.52
C ASN A 24 21.22 10.08 6.35
N ASN A 25 21.19 11.32 6.83
CA ASN A 25 20.06 11.84 7.63
C ASN A 25 18.82 12.06 6.75
N LEU A 26 19.00 12.45 5.48
CA LEU A 26 17.92 12.57 4.52
C LEU A 26 17.34 11.20 4.15
N ASP A 27 18.21 10.20 3.92
CA ASP A 27 17.78 8.83 3.65
C ASP A 27 16.97 8.27 4.83
N PHE A 28 17.42 8.45 6.07
CA PHE A 28 16.64 8.03 7.25
C PHE A 28 15.30 8.76 7.38
N ALA A 29 15.25 10.05 7.01
CA ALA A 29 14.02 10.81 7.04
C ALA A 29 13.02 10.34 5.97
N LEU A 30 13.51 10.01 4.77
CA LEU A 30 12.70 9.45 3.67
C LEU A 30 12.18 8.06 4.00
N ASP A 31 13.01 7.19 4.57
CA ASP A 31 12.62 5.86 5.02
C ASP A 31 11.50 5.94 6.06
N ALA A 32 11.69 6.78 7.08
CA ALA A 32 10.71 6.99 8.13
C ALA A 32 9.40 7.61 7.59
N ALA A 33 9.50 8.56 6.65
CA ALA A 33 8.32 9.18 6.03
C ALA A 33 7.52 8.18 5.19
N SER A 34 8.20 7.39 4.37
CA SER A 34 7.57 6.37 3.51
C SER A 34 6.88 5.30 4.35
N ALA A 35 7.54 4.80 5.41
CA ALA A 35 6.93 3.85 6.34
C ALA A 35 5.71 4.43 7.08
N ALA A 36 5.78 5.70 7.51
CA ALA A 36 4.66 6.35 8.18
C ALA A 36 3.44 6.56 7.25
N ILE A 37 3.69 6.85 5.97
CA ILE A 37 2.64 6.96 4.95
C ILE A 37 2.00 5.59 4.70
N ASP A 38 2.80 4.53 4.64
CA ASP A 38 2.29 3.17 4.44
C ASP A 38 1.40 2.72 5.59
N ASP A 39 1.84 2.95 6.82
CA ASP A 39 1.05 2.63 8.02
C ASP A 39 -0.26 3.43 8.04
N PHE A 40 -0.23 4.70 7.61
CA PHE A 40 -1.42 5.52 7.53
C PHE A 40 -2.40 5.06 6.45
N CYS A 41 -1.90 4.71 5.27
CA CYS A 41 -2.70 4.27 4.12
C CYS A 41 -3.13 2.79 4.23
N GLY A 42 -2.37 1.98 4.96
CA GLY A 42 -2.49 0.53 4.94
C GLY A 42 -2.16 -0.07 3.57
N ARG A 43 -1.27 0.57 2.79
CA ARG A 43 -0.89 0.20 1.42
C ARG A 43 0.57 0.56 1.19
N VAL A 44 1.17 -0.07 0.20
CA VAL A 44 2.49 0.31 -0.32
C VAL A 44 2.35 0.91 -1.73
N PHE A 45 3.21 1.86 -2.07
CA PHE A 45 3.17 2.60 -3.33
C PHE A 45 4.25 2.18 -4.34
N TYR A 46 4.93 1.06 -4.08
CA TYR A 46 5.83 0.39 -5.02
C TYR A 46 5.18 -0.87 -5.60
N LYS A 47 5.74 -1.39 -6.69
CA LYS A 47 5.32 -2.65 -7.32
C LYS A 47 6.39 -3.73 -7.13
N THR A 48 5.97 -4.95 -6.81
CA THR A 48 6.87 -6.12 -6.72
C THR A 48 7.02 -6.82 -8.06
N ASP A 49 8.08 -7.63 -8.17
CA ASP A 49 8.14 -8.67 -9.19
C ASP A 49 6.98 -9.67 -9.05
N VAL A 50 6.77 -10.45 -10.10
CA VAL A 50 5.76 -11.51 -10.14
C VAL A 50 6.12 -12.55 -9.09
N GLN A 51 5.18 -12.84 -8.19
CA GLN A 51 5.35 -13.80 -7.12
C GLN A 51 4.03 -14.50 -6.81
N ASP A 52 4.12 -15.65 -6.15
CA ASP A 52 2.96 -16.39 -5.67
C ASP A 52 2.57 -15.91 -4.26
N ARG A 53 1.28 -15.64 -4.04
CA ARG A 53 0.70 -15.43 -2.72
C ARG A 53 -0.47 -16.37 -2.50
N PHE A 54 -0.58 -16.86 -1.27
CA PHE A 54 -1.61 -17.80 -0.84
C PHE A 54 -2.64 -17.10 0.03
N TYR A 55 -3.91 -17.39 -0.21
CA TYR A 55 -5.03 -16.77 0.51
C TYR A 55 -5.99 -17.81 1.06
N ASP A 56 -6.51 -17.53 2.25
CA ASP A 56 -7.63 -18.27 2.83
C ASP A 56 -8.94 -17.71 2.25
N CYS A 57 -9.78 -18.58 1.70
CA CYS A 57 -11.10 -18.19 1.22
C CYS A 57 -12.11 -18.28 2.37
N GLU A 58 -12.52 -17.13 2.92
CA GLU A 58 -13.56 -17.07 3.96
C GLU A 58 -14.97 -17.20 3.35
N PHE A 59 -15.16 -16.65 2.15
CA PHE A 59 -16.42 -16.67 1.42
C PHE A 59 -16.27 -17.42 0.10
N THR A 60 -17.37 -18.00 -0.39
CA THR A 60 -17.40 -18.79 -1.62
C THR A 60 -17.45 -17.92 -2.88
N ASP A 61 -17.90 -16.67 -2.74
CA ASP A 61 -18.18 -15.72 -3.81
C ASP A 61 -17.10 -14.65 -3.98
N PHE A 62 -16.35 -14.32 -2.92
CA PHE A 62 -15.23 -13.39 -3.04
C PHE A 62 -14.11 -13.66 -2.05
N VAL A 63 -12.94 -13.12 -2.36
CA VAL A 63 -11.79 -13.05 -1.46
C VAL A 63 -11.10 -11.69 -1.59
N MET A 64 -10.65 -11.15 -0.47
CA MET A 64 -9.77 -9.99 -0.47
C MET A 64 -8.33 -10.46 -0.64
N VAL A 65 -7.62 -9.80 -1.54
CA VAL A 65 -6.22 -10.11 -1.84
C VAL A 65 -5.37 -8.89 -1.55
N ASP A 66 -4.06 -9.09 -1.52
CA ASP A 66 -3.16 -7.95 -1.53
C ASP A 66 -3.31 -7.17 -2.84
N ASP A 67 -2.96 -5.88 -2.80
CA ASP A 67 -3.12 -4.98 -3.93
C ASP A 67 -2.42 -5.56 -5.16
N ILE A 68 -3.16 -5.92 -6.20
CA ILE A 68 -2.63 -6.38 -7.48
C ILE A 68 -2.37 -5.15 -8.33
N ALA A 69 -1.11 -4.96 -8.71
CA ALA A 69 -0.66 -3.78 -9.43
C ALA A 69 -0.96 -3.82 -10.93
N THR A 70 -1.03 -5.02 -11.52
CA THR A 70 -1.32 -5.21 -12.95
C THR A 70 -1.95 -6.57 -13.21
N THR A 71 -2.76 -6.67 -14.27
CA THR A 71 -3.30 -7.94 -14.79
C THR A 71 -2.30 -8.68 -15.68
N THR A 72 -1.18 -8.04 -16.05
CA THR A 72 -0.10 -8.69 -16.79
C THR A 72 0.49 -9.83 -15.96
N ASN A 73 0.58 -11.03 -16.55
CA ASN A 73 1.04 -12.26 -15.89
C ASN A 73 0.22 -12.67 -14.65
N LEU A 74 -1.01 -12.18 -14.52
CA LEU A 74 -1.93 -12.62 -13.48
C LEU A 74 -2.38 -14.06 -13.75
N VAL A 75 -2.12 -14.94 -12.80
CA VAL A 75 -2.65 -16.31 -12.78
C VAL A 75 -3.31 -16.55 -11.44
N VAL A 76 -4.56 -17.02 -11.46
CA VAL A 76 -5.32 -17.35 -10.25
C VAL A 76 -5.65 -18.83 -10.29
N LYS A 77 -5.31 -19.56 -9.23
CA LYS A 77 -5.55 -20.99 -9.12
C LYS A 77 -6.21 -21.34 -7.80
N THR A 78 -7.23 -22.19 -7.84
CA THR A 78 -7.70 -22.89 -6.65
C THR A 78 -6.74 -24.04 -6.34
N LEU A 79 -6.45 -24.27 -5.07
CA LEU A 79 -5.65 -25.41 -4.61
C LEU A 79 -6.54 -26.48 -4.01
N ASN A 80 -6.07 -27.72 -3.96
CA ASN A 80 -6.66 -28.81 -3.19
C ASN A 80 -6.29 -28.71 -1.71
N SER A 81 -6.90 -29.54 -0.86
CA SER A 81 -6.59 -29.59 0.59
C SER A 81 -5.15 -30.00 0.92
N ASP A 82 -4.46 -30.64 -0.03
CA ASP A 82 -3.04 -31.02 0.07
C ASP A 82 -2.07 -29.93 -0.45
N GLY A 83 -2.61 -28.78 -0.91
CA GLY A 83 -1.84 -27.67 -1.46
C GLY A 83 -1.44 -27.82 -2.93
N THR A 84 -1.87 -28.88 -3.62
CA THR A 84 -1.63 -29.05 -5.06
C THR A 84 -2.56 -28.16 -5.89
N ASP A 85 -2.10 -27.77 -7.09
CA ASP A 85 -2.94 -27.00 -8.03
C ASP A 85 -4.16 -27.82 -8.44
N HIS A 86 -5.37 -27.30 -8.20
CA HIS A 86 -6.62 -27.94 -8.60
C HIS A 86 -7.09 -27.44 -9.97
N GLU A 87 -7.33 -26.13 -10.08
CA GLU A 87 -7.88 -25.52 -11.28
C GLU A 87 -7.33 -24.11 -11.47
N THR A 88 -7.09 -23.72 -12.73
CA THR A 88 -6.73 -22.35 -13.11
C THR A 88 -7.98 -21.60 -13.52
N LEU A 89 -8.25 -20.48 -12.85
CA LEU A 89 -9.41 -19.63 -13.10
C LEU A 89 -9.09 -18.62 -14.20
N THR A 90 -10.07 -18.35 -15.06
CA THR A 90 -9.96 -17.40 -16.18
C THR A 90 -10.59 -16.05 -15.85
N LEU A 91 -9.84 -14.96 -16.02
CA LEU A 91 -10.34 -13.60 -15.81
C LEU A 91 -11.50 -13.30 -16.79
N ASN A 92 -12.55 -12.64 -16.29
CA ASN A 92 -13.80 -12.29 -16.96
C ASN A 92 -14.73 -13.46 -17.33
N THR A 93 -14.34 -14.70 -17.04
CA THR A 93 -15.17 -15.90 -17.22
C THR A 93 -15.46 -16.58 -15.89
N ASP A 94 -14.43 -16.82 -15.09
CA ASP A 94 -14.53 -17.45 -13.78
C ASP A 94 -14.53 -16.44 -12.64
N PHE A 95 -13.86 -15.31 -12.83
CA PHE A 95 -13.78 -14.25 -11.82
C PHE A 95 -13.61 -12.87 -12.43
N TYR A 96 -13.95 -11.85 -11.64
CA TYR A 96 -13.70 -10.44 -11.89
C TYR A 96 -12.77 -9.85 -10.83
N LEU A 97 -12.04 -8.80 -11.21
CA LEU A 97 -11.22 -8.02 -10.29
C LEU A 97 -11.95 -6.76 -9.86
N TYR A 98 -11.87 -6.44 -8.58
CA TYR A 98 -12.44 -5.24 -8.00
C TYR A 98 -11.34 -4.35 -7.40
N PRO A 99 -11.49 -3.01 -7.46
CA PRO A 99 -12.59 -2.28 -8.12
C PRO A 99 -12.59 -2.41 -9.65
N HIS A 100 -13.75 -2.64 -10.29
CA HIS A 100 -13.84 -2.86 -11.75
C HIS A 100 -13.14 -1.80 -12.59
N ASN A 101 -13.33 -0.53 -12.22
CA ASN A 101 -12.78 0.61 -12.96
C ASN A 101 -11.44 1.10 -12.41
N ALA A 102 -10.74 0.31 -11.59
CA ALA A 102 -9.52 0.78 -10.90
C ALA A 102 -8.43 1.27 -11.86
N ALA A 103 -8.31 0.65 -13.05
CA ALA A 103 -7.38 1.05 -14.10
C ALA A 103 -7.79 2.34 -14.84
N ASN A 104 -9.07 2.74 -14.77
CA ASN A 104 -9.63 3.92 -15.42
C ASN A 104 -9.70 5.15 -14.50
N LEU A 105 -9.31 4.99 -13.22
CA LEU A 105 -9.23 6.10 -12.28
C LEU A 105 -7.92 6.88 -12.45
N ASP A 106 -7.94 8.16 -12.06
CA ASP A 106 -6.76 8.99 -11.92
C ASP A 106 -6.64 9.51 -10.48
N PRO A 107 -5.63 9.08 -9.70
CA PRO A 107 -4.60 8.08 -10.01
C PRO A 107 -5.19 6.67 -10.16
N LYS A 108 -4.51 5.80 -10.92
CA LYS A 108 -4.90 4.40 -11.07
C LYS A 108 -4.84 3.71 -9.72
N MET A 109 -5.84 2.90 -9.43
CA MET A 109 -5.93 2.15 -8.18
C MET A 109 -5.60 0.67 -8.41
N PRO A 110 -5.02 -0.02 -7.41
CA PRO A 110 -4.83 -1.46 -7.49
C PRO A 110 -6.16 -2.20 -7.35
N PHE A 111 -6.16 -3.45 -7.80
CA PHE A 111 -7.26 -4.39 -7.52
C PHE A 111 -6.98 -5.11 -6.21
N ASP A 112 -7.91 -5.07 -5.26
CA ASP A 112 -7.73 -5.63 -3.91
C ASP A 112 -8.73 -6.75 -3.58
N LYS A 113 -9.53 -7.15 -4.57
CA LYS A 113 -10.57 -8.17 -4.40
C LYS A 113 -10.80 -8.97 -5.67
N ILE A 114 -10.97 -10.28 -5.50
CA ILE A 114 -11.40 -11.21 -6.53
C ILE A 114 -12.83 -11.61 -6.20
N VAL A 115 -13.73 -11.48 -7.17
CA VAL A 115 -15.14 -11.88 -7.06
C VAL A 115 -15.41 -12.94 -8.11
N MET A 116 -15.98 -14.06 -7.71
CA MET A 116 -16.31 -15.16 -8.62
C MET A 116 -17.48 -14.77 -9.53
N ALA A 117 -17.36 -15.09 -10.81
CA ALA A 117 -18.42 -14.94 -11.81
C ALA A 117 -19.34 -16.17 -11.77
N ILE A 118 -19.99 -16.40 -10.61
CA ILE A 118 -20.80 -17.59 -10.33
C ILE A 118 -21.94 -17.73 -11.37
N GLU A 119 -22.47 -16.61 -11.84
CA GLU A 119 -23.51 -16.53 -12.87
C GLU A 119 -23.05 -16.99 -14.25
N VAL A 120 -21.74 -17.00 -14.52
CA VAL A 120 -21.15 -17.40 -15.81
C VAL A 120 -20.66 -18.83 -15.77
N SER A 121 -19.74 -19.16 -14.85
CA SER A 121 -19.10 -20.47 -14.83
C SER A 121 -19.60 -21.42 -13.74
N GLY A 122 -20.38 -20.92 -12.77
CA GLY A 122 -20.84 -21.70 -11.61
C GLY A 122 -19.72 -22.07 -10.62
N LYS A 123 -18.48 -21.62 -10.84
CA LYS A 123 -17.34 -21.93 -9.97
C LYS A 123 -17.38 -21.07 -8.71
N VAL A 124 -16.93 -21.66 -7.61
CA VAL A 124 -16.88 -21.03 -6.28
C VAL A 124 -15.52 -21.24 -5.62
N LEU A 125 -15.16 -20.36 -4.70
CA LEU A 125 -13.92 -20.46 -3.94
C LEU A 125 -13.96 -21.62 -2.91
N PRO A 126 -12.83 -22.32 -2.71
CA PRO A 126 -12.73 -23.40 -1.75
C PRO A 126 -12.60 -22.88 -0.31
N THR A 127 -13.70 -22.87 0.44
CA THR A 127 -13.74 -22.35 1.83
C THR A 127 -13.48 -23.40 2.92
N LYS A 128 -13.30 -24.67 2.55
CA LYS A 128 -13.24 -25.80 3.50
C LYS A 128 -11.87 -25.97 4.18
N TYR A 129 -10.81 -25.40 3.62
CA TYR A 129 -9.43 -25.53 4.11
C TYR A 129 -8.63 -24.24 3.88
N PRO A 130 -7.57 -23.99 4.68
CA PRO A 130 -6.72 -22.82 4.50
C PRO A 130 -5.91 -22.91 3.19
N ARG A 131 -5.41 -21.76 2.72
CA ARG A 131 -4.59 -21.62 1.50
C ARG A 131 -5.28 -22.17 0.25
N GLY A 132 -6.60 -22.06 0.18
CA GLY A 132 -7.40 -22.56 -0.94
C GLY A 132 -7.17 -21.81 -2.26
N LEU A 133 -6.54 -20.64 -2.23
CA LEU A 133 -6.25 -19.84 -3.43
C LEU A 133 -4.77 -19.48 -3.52
N LYS A 134 -4.20 -19.68 -4.71
CA LYS A 134 -2.88 -19.16 -5.13
C LYS A 134 -3.08 -18.08 -6.19
N VAL A 135 -2.51 -16.91 -5.95
CA VAL A 135 -2.49 -15.80 -6.91
C VAL A 135 -1.04 -15.49 -7.26
N THR A 136 -0.70 -15.67 -8.53
CA THR A 136 0.58 -15.29 -9.11
C THR A 136 0.41 -13.93 -9.78
N ALA A 137 1.02 -12.89 -9.23
CA ALA A 137 0.91 -11.53 -9.76
C ALA A 137 2.06 -10.62 -9.29
N SER A 138 2.16 -9.44 -9.90
CA SER A 138 2.87 -8.30 -9.31
C SER A 138 1.95 -7.57 -8.33
N PHE A 139 2.40 -7.42 -7.10
CA PHE A 139 1.62 -6.79 -6.02
C PHE A 139 2.10 -5.36 -5.73
N GLY A 140 1.27 -4.58 -5.05
CA GLY A 140 1.49 -3.18 -4.71
C GLY A 140 0.69 -2.23 -5.59
N PHE A 141 1.27 -1.07 -5.92
CA PHE A 141 0.55 -0.01 -6.61
C PHE A 141 0.77 -0.02 -8.13
N PRO A 142 -0.26 0.24 -8.96
CA PRO A 142 -0.13 0.28 -10.40
C PRO A 142 0.78 1.42 -10.86
N VAL A 143 1.35 1.26 -12.06
CA VAL A 143 2.12 2.30 -12.74
C VAL A 143 1.20 3.45 -13.14
N GLN A 144 1.49 4.64 -12.63
CA GLN A 144 0.77 5.87 -12.91
C GLN A 144 1.15 6.42 -14.29
N SER A 145 2.44 6.64 -14.52
CA SER A 145 2.99 7.16 -15.77
C SER A 145 4.41 6.65 -16.01
N GLY A 146 4.75 6.26 -17.24
CA GLY A 146 6.06 5.72 -17.57
C GLY A 146 6.40 4.47 -16.76
N SER A 147 7.37 4.58 -15.86
CA SER A 147 7.75 3.54 -14.88
C SER A 147 7.33 3.88 -13.45
N GLU A 148 6.77 5.07 -13.22
CA GLU A 148 6.44 5.58 -11.90
C GLU A 148 5.21 4.90 -11.32
N THR A 149 5.37 4.30 -10.16
CA THR A 149 4.29 3.64 -9.40
C THR A 149 3.70 4.55 -8.34
N VAL A 150 4.45 5.57 -7.90
CA VAL A 150 4.05 6.47 -6.83
C VAL A 150 3.18 7.61 -7.38
N PRO A 151 1.97 7.83 -6.86
CA PRO A 151 1.15 8.99 -7.22
C PRO A 151 1.77 10.31 -6.78
N ALA A 152 1.57 11.38 -7.55
CA ALA A 152 2.10 12.72 -7.24
C ALA A 152 1.72 13.23 -5.83
N ALA A 153 0.52 12.89 -5.35
CA ALA A 153 0.08 13.24 -4.00
C ALA A 153 0.92 12.52 -2.90
N ILE A 154 1.35 11.28 -3.15
CA ILE A 154 2.20 10.51 -2.22
C ILE A 154 3.65 11.01 -2.29
N GLN A 155 4.13 11.36 -3.49
CA GLN A 155 5.44 12.00 -3.68
C GLN A 155 5.54 13.28 -2.84
N GLN A 156 4.57 14.19 -2.99
CA GLN A 156 4.52 15.44 -2.23
C GLN A 156 4.38 15.19 -0.72
N ALA A 157 3.52 14.25 -0.32
CA ALA A 157 3.34 13.85 1.07
C ALA A 157 4.65 13.33 1.70
N THR A 158 5.42 12.55 0.95
CA THR A 158 6.73 12.02 1.38
C THR A 158 7.74 13.14 1.59
N LEU A 159 7.83 14.11 0.68
CA LEU A 159 8.72 15.26 0.81
C LEU A 159 8.39 16.10 2.05
N ILE A 160 7.11 16.44 2.27
CA ILE A 160 6.67 17.24 3.43
C ILE A 160 7.00 16.51 4.73
N GLN A 161 6.66 15.22 4.82
CA GLN A 161 6.88 14.44 6.03
C GLN A 161 8.38 14.19 6.31
N ALA A 162 9.18 13.94 5.27
CA ALA A 162 10.62 13.76 5.39
C ALA A 162 11.32 15.07 5.81
N ALA A 163 10.95 16.21 5.22
CA ALA A 163 11.46 17.52 5.62
C ALA A 163 11.17 17.80 7.11
N ARG A 164 9.96 17.47 7.57
CA ARG A 164 9.57 17.60 8.98
C ARG A 164 10.40 16.72 9.90
N PHE A 165 10.66 15.45 9.53
CA PHE A 165 11.52 14.56 10.31
C PHE A 165 12.98 15.03 10.33
N PHE A 166 13.49 15.52 9.21
CA PHE A 166 14.84 16.08 9.15
C PHE A 166 15.01 17.30 10.04
N GLN A 167 14.05 18.24 10.03
CA GLN A 167 14.10 19.45 10.87
C GLN A 167 13.99 19.15 12.37
N ARG A 168 13.28 18.09 12.77
CA ARG A 168 13.16 17.68 14.19
C ARG A 168 14.51 17.38 14.84
N LYS A 169 15.51 16.91 14.08
CA LYS A 169 16.87 16.72 14.59
C LYS A 169 17.44 18.01 15.19
N ASN A 170 17.11 19.16 14.60
CA ASN A 170 17.58 20.48 15.04
C ASN A 170 16.70 21.08 16.15
N SER A 171 15.50 20.54 16.36
CA SER A 171 14.57 20.98 17.41
C SER A 171 13.94 19.79 18.15
N PRO A 172 14.74 19.03 18.93
CA PRO A 172 14.27 17.79 19.57
C PRO A 172 13.11 18.03 20.56
N MET A 173 13.06 19.21 21.18
CA MET A 173 12.05 19.59 22.16
C MET A 173 10.68 19.97 21.56
N GLY A 174 10.49 19.80 20.24
CA GLY A 174 9.18 19.98 19.62
C GLY A 174 8.80 21.43 19.31
N PHE A 175 9.71 22.37 19.54
CA PHE A 175 9.53 23.80 19.32
C PHE A 175 10.59 24.31 18.36
N SER A 176 10.17 24.82 17.20
CA SER A 176 11.03 25.54 16.26
C SER A 176 10.45 26.94 16.04
N GLY A 177 11.24 27.97 16.33
CA GLY A 177 10.84 29.37 16.28
C GLY A 177 11.59 30.19 17.34
N ASN A 178 11.87 31.46 17.05
CA ASN A 178 12.33 32.41 18.05
C ASN A 178 11.17 33.38 18.33
N PRO A 179 10.59 33.41 19.54
CA PRO A 179 9.49 34.32 19.85
C PRO A 179 9.87 35.81 19.72
N GLU A 180 11.17 36.15 19.74
CA GLU A 180 11.64 37.53 19.57
C GLU A 180 11.61 38.04 18.12
N THR A 181 11.60 37.16 17.10
CA THR A 181 11.52 37.54 15.69
C THR A 181 10.10 37.45 15.09
N GLY A 182 9.08 37.19 15.92
CA GLY A 182 7.68 37.15 15.48
C GLY A 182 7.29 35.91 14.67
N ASN A 183 8.16 34.91 14.59
CA ASN A 183 7.84 33.64 13.94
C ASN A 183 7.02 32.76 14.89
N ALA A 184 5.83 32.37 14.43
CA ALA A 184 4.95 31.47 15.19
C ALA A 184 5.68 30.17 15.52
N PRO A 185 5.56 29.67 16.76
CA PRO A 185 6.23 28.44 17.15
C PRO A 185 5.63 27.24 16.41
N VAL A 186 6.46 26.53 15.67
CA VAL A 186 6.08 25.28 15.03
C VAL A 186 6.05 24.19 16.11
N ILE A 187 4.85 23.77 16.49
CA ILE A 187 4.64 22.65 17.40
C ILE A 187 4.60 21.36 16.58
N PHE A 188 5.53 20.46 16.85
CA PHE A 188 5.54 19.16 16.20
C PHE A 188 4.55 18.20 16.86
N LEU A 189 3.37 17.99 16.26
CA LEU A 189 2.42 16.94 16.65
C LEU A 189 3.06 15.54 16.63
N SER A 190 2.64 14.67 17.54
CA SER A 190 3.02 13.24 17.61
C SER A 190 2.47 12.40 16.47
N GLU A 191 1.61 12.98 15.63
CA GLU A 191 0.95 12.31 14.51
C GLU A 191 1.54 12.72 13.15
N LEU A 192 1.16 11.97 12.11
CA LEU A 192 1.39 12.35 10.72
C LEU A 192 0.88 13.76 10.47
N ASP A 193 1.61 14.53 9.67
CA ASP A 193 1.26 15.92 9.39
C ASP A 193 -0.18 16.05 8.82
N PRO A 194 -0.99 17.03 9.26
CA PRO A 194 -2.37 17.19 8.79
C PRO A 194 -2.51 17.33 7.26
N ASP A 195 -1.57 18.00 6.60
CA ASP A 195 -1.61 18.18 5.14
C ASP A 195 -1.25 16.88 4.43
N VAL A 196 -0.25 16.16 4.98
CA VAL A 196 0.12 14.81 4.53
C VAL A 196 -1.07 13.86 4.67
N LYS A 197 -1.80 13.89 5.79
CA LYS A 197 -3.04 13.11 5.97
C LYS A 197 -4.09 13.45 4.92
N THR A 198 -4.25 14.73 4.58
CA THR A 198 -5.22 15.20 3.59
C THR A 198 -4.87 14.69 2.20
N LEU A 199 -3.60 14.75 1.80
CA LEU A 199 -3.11 14.20 0.54
C LEU A 199 -3.27 12.68 0.46
N CYS A 200 -2.98 11.97 1.56
CA CYS A 200 -3.00 10.51 1.61
C CYS A 200 -4.41 9.91 1.81
N LYS A 201 -5.38 10.68 2.31
CA LYS A 201 -6.71 10.18 2.72
C LYS A 201 -7.42 9.34 1.65
N LYS A 202 -7.30 9.72 0.37
CA LYS A 202 -7.96 9.02 -0.74
C LYS A 202 -7.40 7.61 -1.01
N PHE A 203 -6.15 7.36 -0.61
CA PHE A 203 -5.46 6.08 -0.83
C PHE A 203 -5.62 5.10 0.32
N LYS A 204 -6.17 5.56 1.46
CA LYS A 204 -6.30 4.76 2.67
C LYS A 204 -7.27 3.60 2.46
N LYS A 205 -6.85 2.37 2.78
CA LYS A 205 -7.75 1.20 2.86
C LYS A 205 -8.83 1.48 3.90
N LYS A 206 -10.08 1.32 3.48
CA LYS A 206 -11.22 1.38 4.40
C LYS A 206 -11.35 0.03 5.11
N THR A 207 -11.20 0.02 6.43
CA THR A 207 -11.61 -1.10 7.28
C THR A 207 -13.13 -1.09 7.36
N VAL A 208 -13.80 -2.11 6.83
CA VAL A 208 -15.25 -2.27 6.98
C VAL A 208 -15.45 -3.31 8.05
N THR A 209 -15.87 -2.94 9.26
CA THR A 209 -16.25 -3.93 10.28
C THR A 209 -17.63 -4.49 9.92
N LEU A 210 -17.73 -5.80 9.69
CA LEU A 210 -19.01 -6.45 9.44
C LEU A 210 -19.83 -6.54 10.73
N SER A 211 -21.16 -6.58 10.61
CA SER A 211 -22.12 -6.61 11.73
C SER A 211 -21.94 -7.79 12.69
N ALA A 212 -21.14 -8.80 12.33
CA ALA A 212 -20.80 -9.95 13.17
C ALA A 212 -19.76 -9.64 14.27
N GLY A 213 -19.41 -8.37 14.50
CA GLY A 213 -18.47 -7.95 15.55
C GLY A 213 -17.01 -8.33 15.31
N ARG A 214 -16.72 -9.09 14.24
CA ARG A 214 -15.36 -9.34 13.77
C ARG A 214 -14.90 -8.14 12.95
N PRO A 215 -13.83 -7.43 13.35
CA PRO A 215 -13.25 -6.40 12.52
C PRO A 215 -12.76 -7.06 11.23
N PHE A 216 -13.45 -6.78 10.12
CA PHE A 216 -12.96 -7.15 8.81
C PHE A 216 -11.95 -6.10 8.40
N VAL A 217 -10.72 -6.34 8.85
CA VAL A 217 -9.57 -5.51 8.51
C VAL A 217 -9.06 -6.01 7.18
N GLY A 218 -9.12 -5.15 6.16
CA GLY A 218 -8.23 -5.28 5.02
C GLY A 218 -6.79 -5.35 5.56
N ILE A 219 -6.28 -6.57 5.64
CA ILE A 219 -4.89 -7.01 5.69
C ILE A 219 -3.86 -5.87 5.86
N THR A 220 -3.61 -5.44 7.11
CA THR A 220 -2.30 -4.85 7.44
C THR A 220 -1.78 -5.23 8.82
N GLN A 221 -2.63 -5.54 9.81
CA GLN A 221 -2.15 -6.11 11.08
C GLN A 221 -2.35 -7.62 11.21
N VAL A 222 -3.43 -8.20 10.70
CA VAL A 222 -3.70 -9.65 10.87
C VAL A 222 -2.86 -10.50 9.91
N ASN A 223 -2.54 -10.00 8.71
CA ASN A 223 -1.81 -10.77 7.70
C ASN A 223 -0.29 -10.61 7.72
N ARG A 224 0.29 -9.66 8.48
CA ARG A 224 1.74 -9.72 8.75
C ARG A 224 2.13 -11.03 9.44
N ASN A 225 1.20 -11.69 10.13
CA ASN A 225 1.38 -13.01 10.76
C ASN A 225 0.84 -14.20 9.95
N ARG A 226 0.26 -13.97 8.76
CA ARG A 226 -0.30 -15.03 7.88
C ARG A 226 0.28 -15.04 6.47
N ILE A 227 1.33 -14.26 6.22
CA ILE A 227 2.23 -14.56 5.12
C ILE A 227 2.96 -15.83 5.54
N TYR A 228 2.43 -16.98 5.10
CA TYR A 228 3.19 -18.22 5.12
C TYR A 228 4.38 -17.98 4.19
N GLY A 229 5.53 -17.68 4.80
CA GLY A 229 6.81 -17.64 4.11
C GLY A 229 7.06 -18.96 3.38
N ALA A 230 7.92 -18.88 2.37
CA ALA A 230 8.57 -20.06 1.81
C ALA A 230 9.22 -20.91 2.91
#